data_AF-B8KIR1-F1
#
_entry.id   AF-B8KIR1-F1
#
_cell.length_a   1.000
_cell.length_b   1.000
_cell.length_c   1.000
_cell.angle_alpha   90.00
_cell.angle_beta   90.00
_cell.angle_gamma   90.00
#
_symmetry.space_group_name_H-M   'P 1'
#
loop_
_entity.id
_entity.type
_entity.pdbx_description
1 polymer ?
#
loop_
_entity_poly.entity_id
_entity_poly.type
_entity_poly.pdbx_seq_one_letter_code
_entity_poly.pdbx_strand_id
1 'polypeptide(L)'
;MLGQVALADVADDEINFLIGSIESSGCVFVRNGEEHSAKDAADHLRLKYRRGRRYATSAEHFIDRLASKSSWSGKPYFINCPDSKSLRSEDWLTQRLENHRASHIP
;
A
#
# COMPACT_ATOMS: atom_id res chain seq x y z
N MET A 1 -21.62 8.04 -18.70
CA MET A 1 -20.24 7.86 -18.18
C MET A 1 -20.29 7.68 -16.66
N LEU A 2 -20.98 6.65 -16.16
CA LEU A 2 -21.18 6.43 -14.70
C LEU A 2 -20.25 5.34 -14.13
N GLY A 3 -19.75 4.41 -14.95
CA GLY A 3 -18.92 3.30 -14.47
C GLY A 3 -17.47 3.67 -14.13
N GLN A 4 -16.89 4.70 -14.77
CA GLN A 4 -15.49 5.06 -14.56
C GLN A 4 -15.26 5.76 -13.21
N VAL A 5 -16.23 6.55 -12.76
CA VAL A 5 -16.16 7.30 -11.49
C VAL A 5 -16.30 6.34 -10.32
N ALA A 6 -17.28 5.42 -10.37
CA ALA A 6 -17.47 4.41 -9.32
C ALA A 6 -16.24 3.50 -9.14
N LEU A 7 -15.57 3.10 -10.23
CA LEU A 7 -14.34 2.29 -10.14
C LEU A 7 -13.16 3.08 -9.54
N ALA A 8 -13.07 4.37 -9.82
CA ALA A 8 -12.06 5.23 -9.22
C ALA A 8 -12.32 5.44 -7.73
N ASP A 9 -13.58 5.60 -7.32
CA ASP A 9 -13.96 5.73 -5.91
C ASP A 9 -13.62 4.43 -5.14
N VAL A 10 -13.94 3.26 -5.70
CA VAL A 10 -13.57 1.95 -5.11
C VAL A 10 -12.04 1.81 -4.98
N ALA A 11 -11.29 2.17 -6.03
CA ALA A 11 -9.82 2.10 -5.99
C ALA A 11 -9.24 3.04 -4.93
N ASP A 12 -9.74 4.27 -4.83
CA ASP A 12 -9.30 5.26 -3.86
C ASP A 12 -9.58 4.79 -2.42
N ASP A 13 -10.76 4.20 -2.17
CA ASP A 13 -11.14 3.64 -0.86
C ASP A 13 -10.24 2.46 -0.46
N GLU A 14 -9.99 1.52 -1.38
CA GLU A 14 -9.08 0.39 -1.16
C GLU A 14 -7.65 0.87 -0.88
N ILE A 15 -7.15 1.86 -1.62
CA ILE A 15 -5.83 2.43 -1.42
C ILE A 15 -5.72 3.12 -0.05
N ASN A 16 -6.74 3.88 0.34
CA ASN A 16 -6.79 4.50 1.66
C ASN A 16 -6.82 3.46 2.78
N PHE A 17 -7.57 2.38 2.62
CA PHE A 17 -7.57 1.25 3.54
C PHE A 17 -6.18 0.61 3.67
N LEU A 18 -5.48 0.39 2.56
CA LEU A 18 -4.14 -0.19 2.54
C LEU A 18 -3.10 0.70 3.26
N ILE A 19 -3.14 2.00 2.99
CA ILE A 19 -2.29 2.98 3.67
C ILE A 19 -2.60 3.02 5.17
N GLY A 20 -3.88 3.05 5.54
CA GLY A 20 -4.32 3.02 6.94
C GLY A 20 -3.89 1.74 7.66
N SER A 21 -3.94 0.60 6.97
CA SER A 21 -3.47 -0.68 7.50
C SER A 21 -1.99 -0.66 7.87
N ILE A 22 -1.14 0.02 7.07
CA ILE A 22 0.27 0.21 7.42
C ILE A 22 0.37 1.09 8.67
N GLU A 23 -0.31 2.24 8.70
CA GLU A 23 -0.24 3.20 9.81
C GLU A 23 -0.60 2.57 11.15
N SER A 24 -1.63 1.72 11.18
CA SER A 24 -2.10 1.06 12.40
C SER A 24 -1.42 -0.27 12.69
N SER A 25 -0.47 -0.72 11.85
CA SER A 25 0.09 -2.08 11.95
C SER A 25 1.03 -2.28 13.14
N GLY A 26 1.65 -1.20 13.64
CA GLY A 26 2.76 -1.31 14.59
C GLY A 26 4.02 -1.96 14.02
N CYS A 27 4.07 -2.25 12.71
CA CYS A 27 5.22 -2.86 12.05
C CYS A 27 6.26 -1.81 11.65
N VAL A 28 7.51 -2.25 11.49
CA VAL A 28 8.60 -1.44 10.94
C VAL A 28 8.62 -1.58 9.43
N PHE A 29 8.70 -0.47 8.72
CA PHE A 29 8.76 -0.44 7.27
C PHE A 29 10.21 -0.21 6.81
N VAL A 30 10.76 -1.12 6.03
CA VAL A 30 12.12 -1.01 5.51
C VAL A 30 12.11 -0.51 4.08
N ARG A 31 12.68 0.67 3.85
CA ARG A 31 12.79 1.30 2.54
C ARG A 31 14.24 1.61 2.24
N ASN A 32 14.76 1.15 1.10
CA ASN A 32 16.15 1.33 0.68
C ASN A 32 17.22 0.77 1.67
N GLY A 33 16.81 -0.05 2.63
CA GLY A 33 17.67 -0.56 3.70
C GLY A 33 17.59 0.24 5.00
N GLU A 34 16.76 1.28 5.05
CA GLU A 34 16.50 2.07 6.26
C GLU A 34 15.15 1.70 6.86
N GLU A 35 15.10 1.67 8.18
CA GLU A 35 13.88 1.44 8.95
C GLU A 35 13.09 2.74 9.13
N HIS A 36 11.77 2.64 9.01
CA HIS A 36 10.82 3.72 9.21
C HIS A 36 9.67 3.23 10.07
N SER A 37 9.10 4.15 10.86
CA SER A 37 7.89 3.85 11.61
C SER A 37 6.71 3.57 10.68
N ALA A 38 5.73 2.83 11.16
CA ALA A 38 4.44 2.64 10.47
C ALA A 38 3.81 3.96 10.01
N LYS A 39 3.90 5.00 10.84
CA LYS A 39 3.39 6.34 10.54
C LYS A 39 4.15 7.00 9.39
N ASP A 40 5.49 7.01 9.46
CA ASP A 40 6.32 7.61 8.41
C ASP A 40 6.14 6.89 7.07
N ALA A 41 5.96 5.56 7.11
CA ALA A 41 5.68 4.75 5.94
C ALA A 41 4.33 5.12 5.31
N ALA A 42 3.27 5.26 6.11
CA ALA A 42 1.96 5.68 5.64
C ALA A 42 2.01 7.09 5.03
N ASP A 43 2.66 8.04 5.70
CA ASP A 43 2.80 9.41 5.20
C ASP A 43 3.62 9.47 3.89
N HIS A 44 4.66 8.62 3.76
CA HIS A 44 5.40 8.44 2.52
C HIS A 44 4.52 7.91 1.38
N LEU A 45 3.69 6.90 1.65
CA LEU A 45 2.81 6.31 0.63
C LEU A 45 1.68 7.25 0.22
N ARG A 46 1.09 8.02 1.15
CA ARG A 46 0.13 9.10 0.84
C ARG A 46 0.75 10.13 -0.11
N LEU A 47 1.99 10.52 0.16
CA LEU A 47 2.73 11.45 -0.69
C LEU A 47 2.94 10.88 -2.10
N LYS A 48 3.37 9.61 -2.20
CA LYS A 48 3.55 8.94 -3.50
C LYS A 48 2.22 8.83 -4.25
N TYR A 49 1.14 8.46 -3.57
CA TYR A 49 -0.17 8.33 -4.18
C TYR A 49 -0.70 9.66 -4.70
N ARG A 50 -0.63 10.74 -3.90
CA ARG A 50 -1.01 12.09 -4.34
C ARG A 50 -0.26 12.54 -5.59
N ARG A 51 1.04 12.25 -5.68
CA ARG A 51 1.89 12.63 -6.83
C ARG A 51 1.78 11.67 -8.02
N GLY A 52 1.42 10.43 -7.75
CA GLY A 52 1.44 9.31 -8.69
C GLY A 52 0.06 8.78 -9.06
N ARG A 53 -1.04 9.51 -8.78
CA ARG A 53 -2.42 9.03 -8.95
C ARG A 53 -2.69 8.41 -10.32
N ARG A 54 -2.12 8.99 -11.40
CA ARG A 54 -2.21 8.46 -12.77
C ARG A 54 -1.67 7.04 -12.95
N TYR A 55 -0.77 6.60 -12.06
CA TYR A 55 -0.18 5.27 -12.09
C TYR A 55 -0.93 4.27 -11.23
N ALA A 56 -1.82 4.72 -10.35
CA ALA A 56 -2.57 3.93 -9.37
C ALA A 56 -4.06 3.96 -9.70
N THR A 57 -4.43 3.45 -10.89
CA THR A 57 -5.84 3.38 -11.33
C THR A 57 -6.62 2.23 -10.68
N SER A 58 -5.95 1.39 -9.90
CA SER A 58 -6.52 0.33 -9.05
C SER A 58 -5.62 0.15 -7.82
N ALA A 59 -6.13 -0.55 -6.80
CA ALA A 59 -5.34 -0.88 -5.62
C ALA A 59 -4.11 -1.76 -5.96
N GLU A 60 -4.23 -2.68 -6.90
CA GLU A 60 -3.11 -3.51 -7.38
C GLU A 60 -2.04 -2.65 -8.07
N HIS A 61 -2.45 -1.69 -8.90
CA HIS A 61 -1.51 -0.74 -9.50
C HIS A 61 -0.82 0.14 -8.45
N PHE A 62 -1.53 0.54 -7.39
CA PHE A 62 -0.90 1.22 -6.25
C PHE A 62 0.15 0.33 -5.58
N ILE A 63 -0.18 -0.94 -5.29
CA ILE A 63 0.73 -1.91 -4.69
C ILE A 63 1.99 -2.06 -5.55
N ASP A 64 1.83 -2.45 -6.82
CA ASP A 64 2.95 -2.72 -7.73
C ASP A 64 3.81 -1.48 -7.99
N ARG A 65 3.21 -0.33 -8.25
CA ARG A 65 3.95 0.83 -8.78
C ARG A 65 4.40 1.82 -7.71
N LEU A 66 3.68 1.90 -6.61
CA LEU A 66 3.91 2.91 -5.57
C LEU A 66 4.36 2.32 -4.24
N ALA A 67 3.84 1.14 -3.86
CA ALA A 67 4.05 0.59 -2.52
C ALA A 67 4.96 -0.65 -2.46
N SER A 68 5.40 -1.22 -3.58
CA SER A 68 6.29 -2.39 -3.60
C SER A 68 7.78 -2.04 -3.54
N LYS A 69 8.17 -0.91 -4.17
CA LYS A 69 9.58 -0.53 -4.37
C LYS A 69 9.80 0.96 -4.57
N SER A 70 11.05 1.37 -4.41
CA SER A 70 11.49 2.74 -4.67
C SER A 70 11.60 2.99 -6.16
N SER A 71 10.91 4.02 -6.65
CA SER A 71 10.96 4.41 -8.06
C SER A 71 12.34 4.98 -8.46
N TRP A 72 13.17 5.39 -7.49
CA TRP A 72 14.48 5.98 -7.76
C TRP A 72 15.61 4.95 -7.72
N SER A 73 15.55 3.98 -6.82
CA SER A 73 16.60 2.98 -6.60
C SER A 73 16.22 1.58 -7.09
N GLY A 74 14.95 1.33 -7.39
CA GLY A 74 14.42 0.01 -7.76
C GLY A 74 14.36 -1.00 -6.61
N LYS A 75 14.85 -0.65 -5.41
CA LYS A 75 14.91 -1.58 -4.28
C LYS A 75 13.52 -1.89 -3.71
N PRO A 76 13.22 -3.17 -3.43
CA PRO A 76 11.95 -3.56 -2.82
C PRO A 76 11.83 -3.02 -1.40
N TYR A 77 10.59 -2.82 -0.98
CA TYR A 77 10.22 -2.44 0.38
C TYR A 77 9.85 -3.70 1.18
N PHE A 78 10.12 -3.66 2.48
CA PHE A 78 9.77 -4.76 3.39
C PHE A 78 8.98 -4.25 4.59
N ILE A 79 8.21 -5.15 5.18
CA ILE A 79 7.43 -4.93 6.40
C ILE A 79 7.88 -5.97 7.42
N ASN A 80 8.31 -5.48 8.58
CA ASN A 80 8.77 -6.27 9.71
C ASN A 80 7.78 -6.08 10.85
N CYS A 81 6.86 -7.01 11.01
CA CYS A 81 5.94 -7.02 12.14
C CYS A 81 6.55 -7.76 13.34
N PRO A 82 6.18 -7.41 14.58
CA PRO A 82 6.59 -8.17 15.76
C PRO A 82 6.27 -9.66 15.58
N ASP A 83 7.20 -10.52 15.99
CA ASP A 83 7.08 -11.99 15.96
C ASP A 83 6.81 -12.61 14.58
N SER A 84 7.03 -11.84 13.50
CA SER A 84 6.80 -12.28 12.12
C SER A 84 8.09 -12.18 11.31
N LYS A 85 8.22 -13.05 10.30
CA LYS A 85 9.29 -12.92 9.31
C LYS A 85 9.11 -11.62 8.53
N SER A 86 10.22 -11.03 8.10
CA SER A 86 10.21 -9.92 7.15
C SER A 86 9.49 -10.33 5.87
N LEU A 87 8.49 -9.55 5.46
CA LEU A 87 7.70 -9.77 4.25
C LEU A 87 7.94 -8.65 3.25
N ARG A 88 7.81 -8.92 1.95
CA ARG A 88 7.77 -7.83 0.97
C ARG A 88 6.50 -7.02 1.19
N SER A 89 6.62 -5.71 1.03
CA SER A 89 5.47 -4.79 1.12
C SER A 89 4.36 -5.17 0.13
N GLU A 90 4.75 -5.64 -1.07
CA GLU A 90 3.82 -6.15 -2.09
C GLU A 90 2.96 -7.31 -1.58
N ASP A 91 3.59 -8.36 -1.05
CA ASP A 91 2.90 -9.56 -0.55
C ASP A 91 1.99 -9.20 0.63
N TRP A 92 2.49 -8.39 1.56
CA TRP A 92 1.75 -7.96 2.75
C TRP A 92 0.51 -7.15 2.38
N LEU A 93 0.63 -6.19 1.45
CA LEU A 93 -0.48 -5.35 1.01
C LEU A 93 -1.49 -6.11 0.16
N THR A 94 -1.03 -7.04 -0.68
CA THR A 94 -1.92 -7.90 -1.49
C THR A 94 -2.83 -8.73 -0.58
N GLN A 95 -2.27 -9.36 0.45
CA GLN A 95 -3.07 -10.10 1.43
C GLN A 95 -4.08 -9.21 2.16
N ARG A 96 -3.71 -7.97 2.50
CA ARG A 96 -4.63 -7.01 3.14
C ARG A 96 -5.77 -6.61 2.21
N LEU A 97 -5.48 -6.40 0.93
CA LEU A 97 -6.49 -6.08 -0.08
C LEU A 97 -7.49 -7.23 -0.25
N GLU A 98 -7.00 -8.46 -0.36
CA GLU A 98 -7.84 -9.65 -0.46
C GLU A 98 -8.74 -9.81 0.77
N ASN A 99 -8.18 -9.67 1.96
CA ASN A 99 -8.94 -9.73 3.21
C ASN A 99 -10.01 -8.63 3.31
N HIS A 100 -9.68 -7.41 2.84
CA HIS A 100 -10.62 -6.30 2.82
C HIS A 100 -11.82 -6.59 1.93
N ARG A 101 -11.56 -7.09 0.71
CA ARG A 101 -12.62 -7.47 -0.25
C ARG A 101 -13.45 -8.65 0.24
N ALA A 102 -12.81 -9.66 0.84
CA ALA A 102 -13.51 -10.81 1.43
C ALA A 102 -14.37 -10.42 2.65
N SER A 103 -14.03 -9.34 3.35
CA SER A 103 -14.86 -8.81 4.45
C SER A 103 -16.00 -7.92 3.96
N HIS A 104 -15.94 -7.46 2.70
CA HIS A 104 -16.95 -6.64 2.04
C HIS A 104 -17.66 -7.43 0.94
N ILE A 105 -17.86 -8.74 1.14
CA ILE A 105 -18.76 -9.53 0.30
C ILE A 105 -20.11 -8.80 0.23
N PRO A 106 -20.60 -8.42 -0.97
CA PRO A 106 -21.93 -7.85 -1.10
C PRO A 106 -23.03 -8.84 -0.66
#